data_AF-A0A5C7RVQ4-F1
#
_entry.id   AF-A0A5C7RVQ4-F1
#
_cell.length_a   1.000
_cell.length_b   1.000
_cell.length_c   1.000
_cell.angle_alpha   90.00
_cell.angle_beta   90.00
_cell.angle_gamma   90.00
#
_symmetry.space_group_name_H-M   'P 1'
#
loop_
_entity.id
_entity.type
_entity.pdbx_description
1 polymer ?
#
loop_
_entity_poly.entity_id
_entity_poly.type
_entity_poly.pdbx_seq_one_letter_code
_entity_poly.pdbx_strand_id
1 'polypeptide(L)' 'LFPHMVVQMAAIGEEAGALDTMLFKVAEFYEQEVNNAVDALASLLEPMIMVVIGVLVGSMVIGMYLPIFKLAAVVG' A
#
# COMPACT_ATOMS: atom_id res chain seq x y z
N LEU A 1 -22.12 -14.02 2.36
CA LEU A 1 -22.73 -12.70 2.65
C LEU A 1 -22.43 -11.79 1.47
N PHE A 2 -23.43 -11.47 0.65
CA PHE A 2 -23.24 -10.53 -0.45
C PHE A 2 -23.37 -9.10 0.06
N PRO A 3 -22.47 -8.17 -0.34
CA PRO A 3 -22.56 -6.77 0.03
C PRO A 3 -23.89 -6.16 -0.43
N HIS A 4 -24.44 -5.23 0.37
CA HIS A 4 -25.75 -4.65 0.09
C HIS A 4 -25.83 -3.98 -1.30
N MET A 5 -24.71 -3.39 -1.74
CA MET A 5 -24.54 -2.73 -3.04
C MET A 5 -24.77 -3.70 -4.21
N VAL A 6 -24.24 -4.93 -4.13
CA VAL A 6 -24.43 -5.98 -5.15
C VAL A 6 -25.90 -6.38 -5.25
N VAL A 7 -26.54 -6.58 -4.09
CA VAL A 7 -27.95 -6.98 -4.02
C VAL A 7 -28.87 -5.89 -4.58
N GLN A 8 -28.58 -4.61 -4.28
CA GLN A 8 -29.34 -3.48 -4.83
C GLN A 8 -29.14 -3.32 -6.34
N MET A 9 -27.91 -3.38 -6.84
CA MET A 9 -27.64 -3.27 -8.28
C MET A 9 -28.28 -4.43 -9.06
N ALA A 10 -28.26 -5.64 -8.50
CA ALA A 10 -28.93 -6.80 -9.09
C ALA A 10 -30.45 -6.60 -9.13
N ALA A 11 -31.09 -6.15 -8.03
CA ALA A 11 -32.52 -5.88 -7.99
C ALA A 11 -32.95 -4.79 -9.00
N ILE A 12 -32.19 -3.69 -9.09
CA ILE A 12 -32.43 -2.62 -10.08
C ILE A 12 -32.28 -3.16 -11.51
N GLY A 13 -31.26 -3.98 -11.74
CA GLY A 13 -31.02 -4.60 -13.05
C GLY A 13 -32.11 -5.59 -13.45
N GLU A 14 -32.65 -6.34 -12.49
CA GLU A 14 -33.75 -7.28 -12.72
C GLU A 14 -35.06 -6.55 -13.03
N GLU A 15 -35.39 -5.48 -12.29
CA GLU A 15 -36.56 -4.62 -12.57
C GLU A 15 -36.47 -3.90 -13.92
N ALA A 16 -35.27 -3.48 -14.32
CA ALA A 16 -35.03 -2.79 -15.59
C ALA A 16 -34.77 -3.74 -16.78
N GLY A 17 -34.72 -5.06 -16.57
CA GLY A 17 -34.33 -6.04 -17.59
C GLY A 17 -32.87 -5.92 -18.06
N ALA A 18 -32.01 -5.28 -17.27
CA ALA A 18 -30.61 -4.97 -17.55
C ALA A 18 -29.65 -5.59 -16.52
N LEU A 19 -30.00 -6.75 -15.95
CA LEU A 19 -29.23 -7.43 -14.90
C LEU A 19 -27.77 -7.67 -15.29
N ASP A 20 -27.52 -8.14 -16.52
CA ASP A 20 -26.16 -8.38 -17.03
C ASP A 20 -25.31 -7.11 -16.97
N THR A 21 -25.85 -5.98 -17.44
CA THR A 21 -25.18 -4.68 -17.39
C THR A 21 -24.93 -4.20 -15.95
N MET A 22 -25.86 -4.43 -15.03
CA MET A 22 -25.69 -4.03 -13.63
C MET A 22 -24.64 -4.89 -12.91
N LEU A 23 -24.60 -6.19 -13.17
CA LEU A 23 -23.56 -7.07 -12.64
C LEU A 23 -22.17 -6.72 -13.19
N PHE A 24 -22.08 -6.31 -14.46
CA PHE A 24 -20.83 -5.85 -15.05
C PHE A 24 -20.30 -4.59 -14.35
N LYS A 25 -21.18 -3.62 -14.06
CA LYS A 25 -20.80 -2.42 -13.28
C LYS A 25 -20.34 -2.73 -11.87
N VAL A 26 -20.95 -3.72 -11.22
CA VAL A 26 -20.51 -4.19 -9.90
C VAL A 26 -19.11 -4.79 -10.00
N ALA A 27 -18.82 -5.57 -11.04
CA ALA A 27 -17.50 -6.13 -11.26
C ALA A 27 -16.44 -5.02 -11.48
N GLU A 28 -16.72 -4.05 -12.36
CA GLU A 28 -15.84 -2.90 -12.61
C GLU A 28 -15.58 -2.09 -11.33
N PHE A 29 -16.61 -1.88 -10.49
CA PHE A 29 -16.46 -1.18 -9.22
C PHE A 29 -15.48 -1.90 -8.28
N TYR A 30 -15.64 -3.21 -8.10
CA TYR A 30 -14.74 -3.98 -7.24
C TYR A 30 -13.34 -4.12 -7.82
N GLU A 31 -13.21 -4.26 -9.13
CA GLU A 31 -11.90 -4.24 -9.80
C GLU A 31 -11.18 -2.91 -9.54
N GLN A 32 -11.89 -1.79 -9.65
CA GLN A 32 -11.34 -0.48 -9.35
C GLN A 32 -10.98 -0.31 -7.87
N GLU A 33 -11.80 -0.83 -6.95
CA GLU A 33 -11.50 -0.82 -5.52
C GLU A 33 -10.22 -1.62 -5.20
N VAL A 34 -10.06 -2.80 -5.81
CA VAL A 34 -8.85 -3.62 -5.69
C VAL A 34 -7.64 -2.91 -6.27
N ASN A 35 -7.74 -2.33 -7.47
CA ASN A 35 -6.64 -1.60 -8.10
C ASN A 35 -6.21 -0.41 -7.24
N ASN A 36 -7.15 0.38 -6.72
CA ASN A 36 -6.87 1.50 -5.82
C ASN A 36 -6.18 1.04 -4.53
N ALA A 37 -6.60 -0.10 -3.97
CA ALA A 37 -5.97 -0.67 -2.79
C ALA A 37 -4.52 -1.13 -3.09
N VAL A 38 -4.29 -1.77 -4.25
CA VAL A 38 -2.96 -2.18 -4.69
C VAL A 38 -2.04 -0.98 -4.89
N ASP A 39 -2.52 0.08 -5.56
CA ASP A 39 -1.75 1.30 -5.78
C ASP A 39 -1.42 2.00 -4.46
N ALA A 40 -2.38 2.07 -3.53
CA ALA A 40 -2.14 2.62 -2.19
C ALA A 40 -1.06 1.83 -1.45
N LEU A 41 -1.15 0.49 -1.46
CA LEU A 41 -0.14 -0.39 -0.86
C LEU A 41 1.24 -0.20 -1.50
N ALA A 42 1.31 -0.10 -2.83
CA ALA A 42 2.55 0.15 -3.55
C ALA A 42 3.15 1.50 -3.18
N SER A 43 2.33 2.56 -3.08
CA SER A 43 2.78 3.91 -2.69
C SER A 43 3.34 3.95 -1.26
N LEU A 44 2.84 3.10 -0.36
CA LEU A 44 3.32 3.00 1.01
C LEU A 44 4.59 2.14 1.14
N LEU A 45 4.81 1.21 0.22
CA LEU A 45 6.03 0.40 0.17
C LEU A 45 7.27 1.26 -0.08
N GLU A 46 7.19 2.24 -0.97
CA GLU A 46 8.31 3.14 -1.28
C GLU A 46 8.89 3.86 -0.05
N PRO A 47 8.12 4.61 0.75
CA PRO A 47 8.64 5.27 1.95
C PRO A 47 9.11 4.28 3.01
N MET A 48 8.48 3.11 3.14
CA MET A 48 8.96 2.07 4.07
C MET A 48 10.36 1.58 3.70
N ILE A 49 10.60 1.29 2.42
CA ILE A 49 11.92 0.89 1.93
C ILE A 49 12.94 2.00 2.17
N MET A 50 12.57 3.26 1.94
CA MET A 50 13.44 4.41 2.17
C MET A 50 13.86 4.54 3.64
N VAL A 51 12.93 4.34 4.59
CA VAL A 51 13.24 4.34 6.03
C VAL A 51 14.21 3.21 6.39
N VAL A 52 13.97 2.00 5.89
CA VAL A 52 14.84 0.84 6.14
C VAL A 52 16.26 1.09 5.61
N ILE A 53 16.38 1.59 4.37
CA ILE A 53 17.68 1.94 3.79
C ILE A 53 18.37 3.05 4.60
N GLY A 54 17.62 4.08 5.01
CA GLY A 54 18.15 5.17 5.83
C GLY A 54 18.72 4.68 7.17
N VAL A 55 18.01 3.77 7.85
CA VAL A 55 18.49 3.16 9.10
C VAL A 55 19.73 2.31 8.86
N LEU A 56 19.73 1.47 7.81
CA LEU A 56 20.88 0.63 7.48
C LEU A 56 22.14 1.46 7.19
N VAL A 57 22.03 2.43 6.28
CA VAL A 57 23.15 3.32 5.93
C VAL A 57 23.57 4.18 7.12
N GLY A 58 22.61 4.74 7.86
CA GLY A 58 22.88 5.54 9.06
C GLY A 58 23.65 4.74 10.12
N SER A 59 23.25 3.51 10.38
CA SER A 59 23.94 2.62 11.33
C SER A 59 25.36 2.28 10.88
N MET A 60 25.58 2.09 9.57
CA MET A 60 26.90 1.83 9.00
C MET A 60 27.84 3.02 9.18
N VAL A 61 27.36 4.24 8.91
CA VAL A 61 28.14 5.47 9.11
C VAL A 61 28.54 5.64 10.57
N ILE A 62 27.60 5.48 11.50
CA ILE A 62 27.90 5.53 12.94
C ILE A 62 28.96 4.49 13.31
N GLY A 63 28.81 3.25 12.83
CA GLY A 63 29.78 2.16 13.08
C GLY A 63 31.18 2.46 12.56
N MET A 64 31.30 3.17 11.43
CA MET A 64 32.58 3.53 10.83
C MET A 64 33.28 4.68 11.57
N TYR A 65 32.55 5.70 12.00
CA TYR A 65 33.14 6.91 12.62
C TYR A 65 33.30 6.81 14.14
N LEU A 66 32.46 6.06 14.84
CA LEU A 66 32.53 5.92 16.31
C LEU A 66 33.88 5.40 16.83
N PRO A 67 34.58 4.44 16.18
CA PRO A 67 35.93 4.03 16.55
C PRO A 67 36.95 5.16 16.41
N ILE A 68 36.82 6.02 15.39
CA ILE A 68 37.72 7.16 15.17
C ILE A 68 37.58 8.15 16.33
N PHE A 69 36.36 8.46 16.76
CA PHE A 69 36.12 9.32 17.93
C PHE A 69 36.67 8.71 19.22
N LYS A 70 36.52 7.41 19.41
CA LYS A 70 37.08 6.70 20.57
C LYS A 70 38.60 6.74 20.60
N LEU A 71 39.26 6.58 19.44
CA LEU A 71 40.72 6.69 19.35
C LEU A 71 41.20 8.12 19.58
N ALA A 72 40.50 9.12 19.03
CA ALA A 72 40.82 10.54 19.26
C ALA A 72 40.74 10.93 20.75
N ALA A 73 39.76 10.40 21.48
CA ALA A 73 39.58 10.67 22.91
C ALA A 73 40.61 9.98 23.83
N VAL A 74 41.34 8.96 23.33
CA VAL A 74 42.40 8.27 24.07
C VAL A 74 43.77 8.91 23.82
N VAL A 75 43.92 9.63 22.70
CA VAL A 75 45.20 10.22 22.26
C VAL A 75 45.33 11.71 22.65
N GLY A 76 44.22 12.38 22.98
CA GLY A 76 44.22 13.73 23.58
C GLY A 76 44.16 13.69 25.10
#